data_AF-A0A9W9UEF3-F1
#
_entry.id   AF-A0A9W9UEF3-F1
#
_cell.length_a   1.000
_cell.length_b   1.000
_cell.length_c   1.000
_cell.angle_alpha   90.00
_cell.angle_beta   90.00
_cell.angle_gamma   90.00
#
_symmetry.space_group_name_H-M   'P 1'
#
loop_
_entity.id
_entity.type
_entity.pdbx_description
1 polymer ?
#
loop_
_entity_poly.entity_id
_entity_poly.type
_entity_poly.pdbx_seq_one_letter_code
_entity_poly.pdbx_strand_id
1 'polypeptide(L)'
;MPTQGHAGVSKQKTKRRTSENGRRKLSSERVKQNLHSSGSKPKKAKKKATKTKRSEKQIEQSETTQPSGPPPQTAAKDKDTRLTIDQMLAIYPFDQVKSTVFNIDHEKFRANSVKLREKHIEEEWNVNICKEQLKWLDKFVPHRRPIDPNESEDLHPDTLWRIICLKYELRDREVLEYGEETMKNVNAVLASYRSKKLEFDRNRVTVWFDGKMIKNISLKEWAENEAEINAEMIQKRIENGGGLPWVENIDDVLWDTGSDETELFRDDKLALGNKKGAI
;
A
#
# COMPACT_ATOMS: atom_id res chain seq x y z
N MET A 1 4.12 -4.94 82.54
CA MET A 1 3.11 -4.33 81.64
C MET A 1 3.51 -4.74 80.23
N PRO A 2 2.72 -5.48 79.43
CA PRO A 2 1.26 -5.61 79.39
C PRO A 2 0.70 -7.05 79.50
N THR A 3 -0.60 -7.15 79.74
CA THR A 3 -1.43 -8.36 79.83
C THR A 3 -2.06 -8.74 78.48
N GLN A 4 -2.18 -10.04 78.25
CA GLN A 4 -2.94 -10.68 77.16
C GLN A 4 -4.46 -10.62 77.43
N GLY A 5 -5.28 -10.68 76.37
CA GLY A 5 -6.72 -10.92 76.46
C GLY A 5 -7.36 -11.17 75.10
N HIS A 6 -8.01 -12.32 74.96
CA HIS A 6 -8.45 -12.99 73.75
C HIS A 6 -9.80 -12.53 73.13
N ALA A 7 -9.90 -12.79 71.82
CA ALA A 7 -10.99 -13.42 71.03
C ALA A 7 -12.46 -12.98 71.17
N GLY A 8 -13.09 -12.74 70.01
CA GLY A 8 -14.54 -12.66 69.84
C GLY A 8 -14.96 -12.83 68.37
N VAL A 9 -15.59 -13.97 68.07
CA VAL A 9 -16.10 -14.41 66.76
C VAL A 9 -17.37 -13.65 66.36
N SER A 10 -17.57 -13.35 65.07
CA SER A 10 -18.93 -13.38 64.51
C SER A 10 -18.93 -13.70 63.01
N LYS A 11 -19.65 -14.78 62.69
CA LYS A 11 -19.95 -15.27 61.34
C LYS A 11 -21.32 -14.72 60.95
N GLN A 12 -21.46 -14.18 59.74
CA GLN A 12 -22.76 -14.15 59.06
C GLN A 12 -22.68 -14.82 57.68
N LYS A 13 -23.39 -15.93 57.60
CA LYS A 13 -23.84 -16.61 56.38
C LYS A 13 -25.12 -15.93 55.92
N THR A 14 -25.26 -15.67 54.62
CA THR A 14 -26.59 -15.69 53.99
C THR A 14 -26.51 -16.36 52.62
N LYS A 15 -27.47 -17.28 52.43
CA LYS A 15 -27.63 -18.22 51.32
C LYS A 15 -28.36 -17.58 50.13
N ARG A 16 -28.00 -18.08 48.95
CA ARG A 16 -28.85 -18.52 47.80
C ARG A 16 -29.93 -17.56 47.27
N ARG A 17 -29.89 -17.32 45.94
CA ARG A 17 -30.88 -17.90 45.00
C ARG A 17 -30.43 -17.84 43.54
N THR A 18 -30.67 -18.95 42.87
CA THR A 18 -30.58 -19.27 41.44
C THR A 18 -31.77 -18.73 40.66
N SER A 19 -31.54 -18.35 39.40
CA SER A 19 -32.40 -18.54 38.19
C SER A 19 -32.04 -17.43 37.19
N GLU A 20 -32.13 -17.51 35.87
CA GLU A 20 -32.38 -18.53 34.85
C GLU A 20 -32.47 -17.71 33.54
N ASN A 21 -32.06 -18.31 32.43
CA ASN A 21 -32.38 -17.99 31.02
C ASN A 21 -33.01 -16.63 30.66
N GLY A 22 -32.35 -15.92 29.73
CA GLY A 22 -32.93 -14.74 29.08
C GLY A 22 -32.37 -14.43 27.69
N ARG A 23 -32.37 -15.42 26.79
CA ARG A 23 -32.07 -15.26 25.36
C ARG A 23 -33.23 -14.49 24.69
N ARG A 24 -33.02 -13.25 24.25
CA ARG A 24 -33.90 -12.49 23.32
C ARG A 24 -32.97 -11.74 22.35
N LYS A 25 -32.75 -12.18 21.10
CA LYS A 25 -33.62 -12.01 19.91
C LYS A 25 -34.36 -10.66 19.91
N LEU A 26 -33.80 -9.68 19.21
CA LEU A 26 -34.56 -8.55 18.66
C LEU A 26 -34.76 -8.81 17.16
N SER A 27 -35.93 -9.33 16.86
CA SER A 27 -36.63 -9.28 15.57
C SER A 27 -36.89 -7.82 15.21
N SER A 28 -36.56 -7.33 14.01
CA SER A 28 -37.38 -7.39 12.80
C SER A 28 -38.89 -7.18 13.01
N GLU A 29 -39.42 -6.19 12.29
CA GLU A 29 -40.81 -5.98 11.86
C GLU A 29 -41.76 -5.06 12.67
N ARG A 30 -42.20 -4.05 11.90
CA ARG A 30 -43.52 -3.42 11.78
C ARG A 30 -43.93 -2.35 12.79
N VAL A 31 -44.05 -1.13 12.28
CA VAL A 31 -45.35 -0.42 12.24
C VAL A 31 -45.52 0.23 10.86
N LYS A 32 -46.56 -0.24 10.14
CA LYS A 32 -47.24 0.49 9.05
C LYS A 32 -48.44 1.22 9.65
N GLN A 33 -48.95 2.20 8.89
CA GLN A 33 -50.16 3.04 9.05
C GLN A 33 -49.77 4.49 9.43
N ASN A 34 -50.00 5.50 8.59
CA ASN A 34 -51.32 5.90 8.11
C ASN A 34 -51.41 6.37 6.64
N LEU A 35 -52.58 6.02 6.11
CA LEU A 35 -53.32 6.43 4.92
C LEU A 35 -53.79 7.89 5.03
N HIS A 36 -53.65 8.74 4.01
CA HIS A 36 -54.68 9.26 3.06
C HIS A 36 -54.30 10.74 2.81
N SER A 37 -54.52 11.44 1.70
CA SER A 37 -55.17 11.21 0.40
C SER A 37 -54.75 12.37 -0.54
N SER A 38 -55.28 12.35 -1.78
CA SER A 38 -55.15 13.32 -2.88
C SER A 38 -53.88 13.12 -3.74
N GLY A 39 -53.93 12.86 -5.04
CA GLY A 39 -55.03 12.94 -6.01
C GLY A 39 -54.63 13.90 -7.13
N SER A 40 -53.88 13.42 -8.14
CA SER A 40 -53.87 13.97 -9.51
C SER A 40 -52.97 13.15 -10.45
N LYS A 41 -53.59 12.36 -11.33
CA LYS A 41 -53.14 12.12 -12.72
C LYS A 41 -53.93 13.13 -13.59
N PRO A 42 -53.53 13.52 -14.81
CA PRO A 42 -52.73 12.74 -15.78
C PRO A 42 -51.75 13.57 -16.66
N LYS A 43 -50.93 12.89 -17.47
CA LYS A 43 -50.93 13.00 -18.95
C LYS A 43 -49.76 12.22 -19.56
N LYS A 44 -50.13 11.25 -20.41
CA LYS A 44 -49.23 10.57 -21.36
C LYS A 44 -48.86 11.57 -22.44
N ALA A 45 -47.59 11.94 -22.54
CA ALA A 45 -47.04 12.64 -23.70
C ALA A 45 -46.39 11.63 -24.64
N LYS A 46 -46.92 11.57 -25.86
CA LYS A 46 -46.41 10.84 -27.01
C LYS A 46 -44.99 11.29 -27.33
N LYS A 47 -44.00 10.39 -27.26
CA LYS A 47 -42.68 10.63 -27.87
C LYS A 47 -42.81 10.47 -29.39
N LYS A 48 -42.78 11.60 -30.11
CA LYS A 48 -42.57 11.64 -31.56
C LYS A 48 -41.10 11.30 -31.83
N ALA A 49 -40.89 10.39 -32.77
CA ALA A 49 -39.58 10.10 -33.35
C ALA A 49 -39.14 11.29 -34.20
N THR A 50 -38.06 11.95 -33.80
CA THR A 50 -37.39 12.97 -34.60
C THR A 50 -36.19 12.32 -35.28
N LYS A 51 -36.26 12.28 -36.60
CA LYS A 51 -35.26 11.78 -37.54
C LYS A 51 -34.10 12.79 -37.56
N THR A 52 -33.04 12.53 -36.80
CA THR A 52 -31.82 13.34 -36.83
C THR A 52 -31.07 13.07 -38.12
N LYS A 53 -31.03 14.08 -39.00
CA LYS A 53 -30.16 14.14 -40.17
C LYS A 53 -28.70 14.08 -39.71
N ARG A 54 -27.99 13.06 -40.17
CA ARG A 54 -26.55 12.89 -40.06
C ARG A 54 -25.91 13.92 -41.01
N SER A 55 -25.50 15.06 -40.47
CA SER A 55 -24.61 15.99 -41.16
C SER A 55 -23.18 15.50 -40.97
N GLU A 56 -22.55 15.07 -42.04
CA GLU A 56 -21.10 14.90 -42.14
C GLU A 56 -20.45 16.24 -41.82
N LYS A 57 -19.84 16.33 -40.63
CA LYS A 57 -18.92 17.41 -40.29
C LYS A 57 -17.53 16.85 -40.49
N GLN A 58 -16.82 17.43 -41.46
CA GLN A 58 -15.41 17.19 -41.72
C GLN A 58 -14.63 17.35 -40.41
N ILE A 59 -13.90 16.28 -40.06
CA ILE A 59 -12.88 16.32 -39.03
C ILE A 59 -11.65 16.92 -39.70
N GLU A 60 -11.44 18.21 -39.47
CA GLU A 60 -10.12 18.83 -39.60
C GLU A 60 -9.16 18.04 -38.71
N GLN A 61 -8.10 17.54 -39.34
CA GLN A 61 -6.95 16.95 -38.69
C GLN A 61 -6.23 18.08 -37.95
N SER A 62 -6.55 18.26 -36.67
CA SER A 62 -5.70 19.00 -35.76
C SER A 62 -4.49 18.13 -35.42
N GLU A 63 -3.36 18.46 -36.07
CA GLU A 63 -2.02 18.05 -35.65
C GLU A 63 -1.83 18.43 -34.18
N THR A 64 -2.06 17.45 -33.30
CA THR A 64 -1.65 17.54 -31.91
C THR A 64 -0.17 17.18 -31.89
N THR A 65 0.65 18.21 -31.93
CA THR A 65 2.08 18.17 -31.61
C THR A 65 2.26 17.50 -30.26
N GLN A 66 2.62 16.21 -30.27
CA GLN A 66 3.16 15.56 -29.08
C GLN A 66 4.52 16.22 -28.78
N PRO A 67 4.83 16.57 -27.52
CA PRO A 67 6.17 16.96 -27.17
C PRO A 67 7.09 15.76 -27.39
N SER A 68 7.98 15.89 -28.37
CA SER A 68 9.07 14.97 -28.64
C SER A 68 9.98 14.93 -27.40
N GLY A 69 9.72 13.99 -26.51
CA GLY A 69 10.68 13.60 -25.49
C GLY A 69 11.97 13.12 -26.16
N PRO A 70 13.14 13.35 -25.54
CA PRO A 70 14.41 12.89 -26.09
C PRO A 70 14.38 11.38 -26.33
N PRO A 71 15.06 10.88 -27.39
CA PRO A 71 15.07 9.46 -27.69
C PRO A 71 15.64 8.67 -26.50
N PRO A 72 15.09 7.47 -26.21
CA PRO A 72 15.59 6.64 -25.13
C PRO A 72 17.05 6.28 -25.43
N GLN A 73 17.95 6.81 -24.59
CA GLN A 73 19.35 6.43 -24.61
C GLN A 73 19.45 4.92 -24.39
N THR A 74 20.27 4.26 -25.20
CA THR A 74 20.53 2.83 -25.18
C THR A 74 20.96 2.39 -23.78
N ALA A 75 20.01 1.84 -23.02
CA ALA A 75 20.21 1.19 -21.73
C ALA A 75 20.95 -0.14 -21.92
N ALA A 76 22.24 -0.10 -22.29
CA ALA A 76 23.06 -1.29 -22.36
C ALA A 76 24.54 -0.93 -22.40
N LYS A 77 25.19 -0.93 -21.23
CA LYS A 77 26.48 -1.65 -21.05
C LYS A 77 27.09 -1.64 -19.66
N ASP A 78 26.44 -1.05 -18.68
CA ASP A 78 27.09 -0.87 -17.40
C ASP A 78 26.23 -1.53 -16.31
N LYS A 79 26.41 -2.85 -16.20
CA LYS A 79 25.64 -3.76 -15.34
C LYS A 79 25.77 -3.46 -13.84
N ASP A 80 26.65 -2.52 -13.49
CA ASP A 80 26.91 -2.08 -12.13
C ASP A 80 26.61 -0.59 -11.90
N THR A 81 26.02 0.11 -12.88
CA THR A 81 25.62 1.50 -12.66
C THR A 81 24.52 1.56 -11.60
N ARG A 82 24.89 2.06 -10.44
CA ARG A 82 23.98 2.35 -9.34
C ARG A 82 23.23 3.64 -9.67
N LEU A 83 21.98 3.50 -10.08
CA LEU A 83 21.12 4.64 -10.40
C LEU A 83 20.44 5.16 -9.13
N THR A 84 20.31 6.48 -9.00
CA THR A 84 19.44 7.10 -7.99
C THR A 84 17.96 6.96 -8.39
N ILE A 85 17.04 7.27 -7.48
CA ILE A 85 15.59 7.30 -7.78
C ILE A 85 15.29 8.20 -9.00
N ASP A 86 15.85 9.41 -9.01
CA ASP A 86 15.59 10.39 -10.08
C ASP A 86 16.16 9.93 -11.42
N GLN A 87 17.36 9.34 -11.40
CA GLN A 87 17.96 8.75 -12.61
C GLN A 87 17.13 7.57 -13.13
N MET A 88 16.59 6.74 -12.24
CA MET A 88 15.69 5.65 -12.64
C MET A 88 14.41 6.19 -13.26
N LEU A 89 13.79 7.22 -12.69
CA LEU A 89 12.58 7.84 -13.25
C LEU A 89 12.81 8.54 -14.58
N ALA A 90 14.02 9.00 -14.86
CA ALA A 90 14.37 9.57 -16.15
C ALA A 90 14.46 8.50 -17.27
N ILE A 91 14.68 7.23 -16.90
CA ILE A 91 14.94 6.13 -17.86
C ILE A 91 13.73 5.19 -17.97
N TYR A 92 13.13 4.86 -16.84
CA TYR A 92 12.09 3.83 -16.70
C TYR A 92 10.71 4.44 -16.43
N PRO A 93 9.62 3.76 -16.83
CA PRO A 93 8.28 4.20 -16.50
C PRO A 93 8.08 4.32 -14.98
N PHE A 94 7.33 5.33 -14.56
CA PHE A 94 7.04 5.62 -13.14
C PHE A 94 6.57 4.37 -12.38
N ASP A 95 5.57 3.64 -12.90
CA ASP A 95 5.01 2.47 -12.23
C ASP A 95 6.05 1.34 -12.03
N GLN A 96 7.00 1.21 -12.96
CA GLN A 96 8.07 0.21 -12.88
C GLN A 96 9.12 0.59 -11.84
N VAL A 97 9.46 1.88 -11.74
CA VAL A 97 10.33 2.39 -10.67
C VAL A 97 9.65 2.24 -9.31
N LYS A 98 8.36 2.60 -9.21
CA LYS A 98 7.55 2.45 -8.00
C LYS A 98 7.52 0.99 -7.53
N SER A 99 7.17 0.06 -8.42
CA SER A 99 7.15 -1.38 -8.12
C SER A 99 8.54 -1.88 -7.69
N THR A 100 9.60 -1.43 -8.39
CA THR A 100 10.99 -1.76 -8.03
C THR A 100 11.36 -1.28 -6.63
N VAL A 101 10.99 -0.05 -6.28
CA VAL A 101 11.30 0.55 -4.97
C VAL A 101 10.58 -0.19 -3.85
N PHE A 102 9.28 -0.42 -3.99
CA PHE A 102 8.46 -1.01 -2.92
C PHE A 102 8.54 -2.53 -2.84
N ASN A 103 9.14 -3.21 -3.82
CA ASN A 103 9.37 -4.65 -3.75
C ASN A 103 10.72 -4.98 -3.09
N ILE A 104 10.66 -5.43 -1.83
CA ILE A 104 11.82 -5.85 -1.04
C ILE A 104 12.58 -7.04 -1.66
N ASP A 105 11.91 -7.84 -2.50
CA ASP A 105 12.49 -9.00 -3.19
C ASP A 105 12.58 -8.76 -4.72
N HIS A 106 12.57 -7.51 -5.17
CA HIS A 106 12.56 -7.12 -6.60
C HIS A 106 13.58 -7.89 -7.45
N GLU A 107 14.84 -7.92 -7.02
CA GLU A 107 15.93 -8.57 -7.77
C GLU A 107 15.67 -10.07 -7.95
N LYS A 108 15.18 -10.72 -6.89
CA LYS A 108 14.81 -12.14 -6.92
C LYS A 108 13.59 -12.38 -7.80
N PHE A 109 12.57 -11.52 -7.72
CA PHE A 109 11.39 -11.60 -8.58
C PHE A 109 11.75 -11.45 -10.06
N ARG A 110 12.59 -10.47 -10.40
CA ARG A 110 13.07 -10.24 -11.75
C ARG A 110 13.90 -11.41 -12.25
N ALA A 111 14.85 -11.90 -11.45
CA ALA A 111 15.68 -13.05 -11.80
C ALA A 111 14.85 -14.32 -12.05
N ASN A 112 13.86 -14.59 -11.20
CA ASN A 112 12.92 -15.71 -11.39
C ASN A 112 12.10 -15.53 -12.67
N SER A 113 11.65 -14.30 -12.95
CA SER A 113 10.91 -14.00 -14.17
C SER A 113 11.75 -14.27 -15.42
N VAL A 114 13.00 -13.81 -15.46
CA VAL A 114 13.94 -14.08 -16.55
C VAL A 114 14.17 -15.58 -16.72
N LYS A 115 14.56 -16.27 -15.64
CA LYS A 115 14.82 -17.72 -15.64
C LYS A 115 13.64 -18.54 -16.15
N LEU A 116 12.41 -18.15 -15.79
CA LEU A 116 11.20 -18.83 -16.26
C LEU A 116 11.03 -18.69 -17.78
N ARG A 117 11.25 -17.50 -18.35
CA ARG A 117 11.11 -17.28 -19.80
C ARG A 117 12.25 -17.95 -20.58
N GLU A 118 13.46 -17.93 -20.05
CA GLU A 118 14.59 -18.67 -20.62
C GLU A 118 14.29 -20.17 -20.67
N LYS A 119 13.79 -20.74 -19.56
CA LYS A 119 13.35 -22.13 -19.51
C LYS A 119 12.27 -22.44 -20.56
N HIS A 120 11.24 -21.59 -20.70
CA HIS A 120 10.20 -21.81 -21.72
C HIS A 120 10.76 -21.74 -23.15
N ILE A 121 11.79 -20.91 -23.40
CA ILE A 121 12.47 -20.87 -24.70
C ILE A 121 13.21 -22.18 -24.96
N GLU A 122 13.91 -22.72 -23.96
CA GLU A 122 14.62 -24.01 -24.05
C GLU A 122 13.66 -25.17 -24.31
N GLU A 123 12.46 -25.12 -23.73
CA GLU A 123 11.39 -26.10 -23.91
C GLU A 123 10.57 -25.88 -25.20
N GLU A 124 11.00 -24.96 -26.09
CA GLU A 124 10.32 -24.53 -27.31
C GLU A 124 8.87 -24.05 -27.11
N TRP A 125 8.52 -23.63 -25.90
CA TRP A 125 7.19 -23.17 -25.56
C TRP A 125 7.04 -21.66 -25.77
N ASN A 126 6.18 -21.27 -26.72
CA ASN A 126 5.86 -19.87 -27.01
C ASN A 126 7.11 -18.99 -27.19
N VAL A 127 8.14 -19.51 -27.86
CA VAL A 127 9.48 -18.91 -27.95
C VAL A 127 9.47 -17.42 -28.30
N ASN A 128 8.64 -17.02 -29.27
CA ASN A 128 8.56 -15.61 -29.70
C ASN A 128 8.03 -14.70 -28.58
N ILE A 129 6.98 -15.12 -27.87
CA ILE A 129 6.40 -14.37 -26.76
C ILE A 129 7.43 -14.24 -25.62
N CYS A 130 8.10 -15.34 -25.26
CA CYS A 130 9.12 -15.32 -24.21
C CYS A 130 10.28 -14.38 -24.56
N LYS A 131 10.74 -14.36 -25.82
CA LYS A 131 11.76 -13.41 -26.30
C LYS A 131 11.30 -11.96 -26.24
N GLU A 132 10.05 -11.68 -26.61
CA GLU A 132 9.47 -10.34 -26.50
C GLU A 132 9.34 -9.89 -25.03
N GLN A 133 8.90 -10.78 -24.14
CA GLN A 133 8.83 -10.52 -22.71
C GLN A 133 10.22 -10.24 -22.11
N LEU A 134 11.26 -10.99 -22.50
CA LEU A 134 12.63 -10.72 -22.05
C LEU A 134 13.11 -9.33 -22.51
N LYS A 135 12.85 -8.95 -23.76
CA LYS A 135 13.16 -7.59 -24.26
C LYS A 135 12.38 -6.52 -23.50
N TRP A 136 11.13 -6.78 -23.17
CA TRP A 136 10.31 -5.87 -22.37
C TRP A 136 10.86 -5.70 -20.96
N LEU A 137 11.23 -6.80 -20.28
CA LEU A 137 11.86 -6.77 -18.95
C LEU A 137 13.17 -6.00 -18.95
N ASP A 138 13.98 -6.13 -20.00
CA ASP A 138 15.26 -5.41 -20.13
C ASP A 138 15.04 -3.90 -20.32
N LYS A 139 14.06 -3.54 -21.15
CA LYS A 139 13.78 -2.14 -21.51
C LYS A 139 13.05 -1.38 -20.41
N PHE A 140 12.09 -2.01 -19.74
CA PHE A 140 11.14 -1.28 -18.88
C PHE A 140 11.26 -1.61 -17.40
N VAL A 141 11.85 -2.75 -17.03
CA VAL A 141 11.97 -3.17 -15.63
C VAL A 141 13.40 -2.99 -15.15
N PRO A 142 13.65 -2.06 -14.21
CA PRO A 142 14.97 -1.86 -13.63
C PRO A 142 15.58 -3.16 -13.14
N HIS A 143 16.89 -3.34 -13.35
CA HIS A 143 17.59 -4.56 -12.96
C HIS A 143 17.77 -4.69 -11.45
N ARG A 144 17.96 -3.55 -10.78
CA ARG A 144 18.20 -3.43 -9.34
C ARG A 144 17.38 -2.27 -8.80
N ARG A 145 17.28 -2.22 -7.48
CA ARG A 145 16.72 -1.06 -6.79
C ARG A 145 17.61 0.17 -6.95
N PRO A 146 17.04 1.39 -6.85
CA PRO A 146 17.85 2.59 -6.80
C PRO A 146 18.74 2.57 -5.57
N ILE A 147 19.94 3.11 -5.68
CA ILE A 147 20.85 3.29 -4.55
C ILE A 147 21.15 4.78 -4.45
N ASP A 148 20.99 5.34 -3.26
CA ASP A 148 21.45 6.69 -2.99
C ASP A 148 22.94 6.62 -2.59
N PRO A 149 23.85 7.29 -3.32
CA PRO A 149 25.28 7.27 -3.03
C PRO A 149 25.63 7.88 -1.65
N ASN A 150 24.71 8.61 -1.03
CA ASN A 150 24.91 9.19 0.30
C ASN A 150 24.56 8.21 1.44
N GLU A 151 23.97 7.06 1.15
CA GLU A 151 23.67 6.05 2.17
C GLU A 151 24.83 5.08 2.35
N SER A 152 25.05 4.67 3.59
CA SER A 152 26.18 3.80 3.94
C SER A 152 25.97 2.37 3.44
N GLU A 153 26.99 1.80 2.81
CA GLU A 153 26.96 0.42 2.28
C GLU A 153 26.91 -0.65 3.39
N ASP A 154 27.25 -0.27 4.62
CA ASP A 154 27.32 -1.16 5.77
C ASP A 154 25.98 -1.32 6.53
N LEU A 155 24.90 -0.77 5.98
CA LEU A 155 23.54 -0.95 6.47
C LEU A 155 22.98 -2.31 6.07
N HIS A 156 22.10 -2.87 6.91
CA HIS A 156 21.38 -4.09 6.56
C HIS A 156 20.56 -3.88 5.28
N PRO A 157 20.53 -4.81 4.31
CA PRO A 157 19.84 -4.63 3.03
C PRO A 157 18.37 -4.21 3.17
N ASP A 158 17.63 -4.81 4.10
CA ASP A 158 16.22 -4.46 4.34
C ASP A 158 16.07 -3.06 4.96
N THR A 159 17.06 -2.61 5.75
CA THR A 159 17.08 -1.23 6.29
C THR A 159 17.36 -0.22 5.17
N LEU A 160 18.31 -0.52 4.30
CA LEU A 160 18.60 0.32 3.13
C LEU A 160 17.38 0.40 2.20
N TRP A 161 16.70 -0.72 1.97
CA TRP A 161 15.44 -0.76 1.23
C TRP A 161 14.39 0.16 1.86
N ARG A 162 14.19 0.12 3.18
CA ARG A 162 13.19 0.98 3.83
C ARG A 162 13.55 2.46 3.73
N ILE A 163 14.83 2.82 3.85
CA ILE A 163 15.29 4.20 3.59
C ILE A 163 14.92 4.64 2.18
N ILE A 164 15.13 3.78 1.17
CA ILE A 164 14.77 4.07 -0.22
C ILE A 164 13.26 4.29 -0.37
N CYS A 165 12.43 3.44 0.26
CA CYS A 165 10.97 3.61 0.25
C CYS A 165 10.55 4.96 0.85
N LEU A 166 11.05 5.30 2.05
CA LEU A 166 10.75 6.58 2.69
C LEU A 166 11.17 7.78 1.84
N LYS A 167 12.35 7.73 1.23
CA LYS A 167 12.80 8.80 0.32
C LYS A 167 11.92 8.91 -0.92
N TYR A 168 11.48 7.78 -1.47
CA TYR A 168 10.60 7.77 -2.63
C TYR A 168 9.21 8.34 -2.31
N GLU A 169 8.59 7.89 -1.22
CA GLU A 169 7.28 8.35 -0.74
C GLU A 169 7.27 9.86 -0.47
N LEU A 170 8.37 10.38 0.07
CA LEU A 170 8.50 11.79 0.43
C LEU A 170 9.11 12.68 -0.66
N ARG A 171 9.57 12.12 -1.79
CA ARG A 171 10.32 12.87 -2.81
C ARG A 171 9.54 14.09 -3.31
N ASP A 172 8.27 13.88 -3.66
CA ASP A 172 7.43 14.90 -4.28
C ASP A 172 6.46 15.55 -3.28
N ARG A 173 6.56 15.19 -2.00
CA ARG A 173 5.66 15.68 -0.95
C ARG A 173 6.37 16.75 -0.15
N GLU A 174 6.05 18.00 -0.47
CA GLU A 174 6.59 19.15 0.25
C GLU A 174 6.16 19.14 1.73
N VAL A 175 6.89 19.89 2.57
CA VAL A 175 6.51 20.17 3.97
C VAL A 175 5.05 20.64 4.08
N LEU A 176 4.51 21.25 3.03
CA LEU A 176 3.13 21.71 2.97
C LEU A 176 2.08 20.59 3.05
N GLU A 177 2.39 19.37 2.59
CA GLU A 177 1.43 18.25 2.59
C GLU A 177 1.40 17.51 3.93
N TYR A 178 2.57 17.28 4.54
CA TYR A 178 2.68 16.51 5.80
C TYR A 178 2.85 17.36 7.06
N GLY A 179 3.22 18.62 6.92
CA GLY A 179 3.59 19.51 8.03
C GLY A 179 5.00 19.25 8.57
N GLU A 180 5.56 20.26 9.23
CA GLU A 180 6.91 20.22 9.81
C GLU A 180 7.09 19.08 10.83
N GLU A 181 6.06 18.81 11.63
CA GLU A 181 6.08 17.78 12.68
C GLU A 181 6.23 16.36 12.13
N THR A 182 5.52 16.05 11.04
CA THR A 182 5.64 14.74 10.39
C THR A 182 7.04 14.59 9.79
N MET A 183 7.54 15.62 9.11
CA MET A 183 8.90 15.62 8.56
C MET A 183 9.97 15.49 9.65
N LYS A 184 9.75 16.08 10.83
CA LYS A 184 10.63 15.91 12.00
C LYS A 184 10.68 14.43 12.44
N ASN A 185 9.54 13.75 12.50
CA ASN A 185 9.49 12.32 12.82
C ASN A 185 10.21 11.48 11.77
N VAL A 186 9.93 11.69 10.47
CA VAL A 186 10.57 10.88 9.42
C VAL A 186 12.07 11.13 9.35
N ASN A 187 12.53 12.38 9.51
CA ASN A 187 13.96 12.68 9.58
C ASN A 187 14.63 11.98 10.76
N ALA A 188 13.94 11.86 11.90
CA ALA A 188 14.45 11.12 13.06
C ALA A 188 14.51 9.60 12.81
N VAL A 189 13.54 9.04 12.09
CA VAL A 189 13.56 7.63 11.63
C VAL A 189 14.77 7.40 10.72
N LEU A 190 14.94 8.21 9.68
CA LEU A 190 16.06 8.12 8.74
C LEU A 190 17.41 8.26 9.45
N ALA A 191 17.55 9.22 10.37
CA ALA A 191 18.77 9.39 11.17
C ALA A 191 19.05 8.18 12.07
N SER A 192 18.01 7.54 12.59
CA SER A 192 18.14 6.35 13.45
C SER A 192 18.56 5.11 12.67
N TYR A 193 18.05 4.92 11.44
CA TYR A 193 18.54 3.88 10.53
C TYR A 193 20.00 4.12 10.15
N ARG A 194 20.37 5.34 9.71
CA ARG A 194 21.75 5.70 9.32
C ARG A 194 22.76 5.53 10.45
N SER A 195 22.35 5.79 11.69
CA SER A 195 23.20 5.60 12.88
C SER A 195 23.14 4.19 13.47
N LYS A 196 22.45 3.24 12.81
CA LYS A 196 22.26 1.84 13.25
C LYS A 196 21.62 1.71 14.64
N LYS A 197 20.90 2.74 15.10
CA LYS A 197 20.11 2.70 16.33
C LYS A 197 18.74 2.07 16.11
N LEU A 198 18.30 2.05 14.86
CA LEU A 198 17.12 1.36 14.40
C LEU A 198 17.53 0.41 13.27
N GLU A 199 17.00 -0.80 13.30
CA GLU A 199 17.08 -1.77 12.20
C GLU A 199 15.65 -2.07 11.75
N PHE A 200 15.45 -2.16 10.45
CA PHE A 200 14.14 -2.50 9.91
C PHE A 200 13.82 -3.98 10.19
N ASP A 201 12.67 -4.22 10.82
CA ASP A 201 12.16 -5.56 11.13
C ASP A 201 10.69 -5.63 10.69
N ARG A 202 10.39 -6.59 9.79
CA ARG A 202 9.06 -6.79 9.21
C ARG A 202 7.99 -7.13 10.25
N ASN A 203 8.38 -7.60 11.42
CA ASN A 203 7.49 -7.98 12.51
C ASN A 203 7.43 -6.95 13.63
N ARG A 204 7.95 -5.73 13.40
CA ARG A 204 7.92 -4.65 14.38
C ARG A 204 7.26 -3.41 13.83
N VAL A 205 6.69 -2.67 14.76
CA VAL A 205 6.13 -1.33 14.55
C VAL A 205 6.87 -0.40 15.48
N THR A 206 7.38 0.71 14.93
CA THR A 206 7.93 1.79 15.75
C THR A 206 7.05 3.01 15.64
N VAL A 207 6.80 3.65 16.78
CA VAL A 207 5.98 4.86 16.86
C VAL A 207 6.88 6.01 17.24
N TRP A 208 6.78 7.08 16.47
CA TRP A 208 7.62 8.27 16.59
C TRP A 208 6.75 9.49 16.86
N PHE A 209 7.22 10.33 17.78
CA PHE A 209 6.56 11.57 18.13
C PHE A 209 7.62 12.62 18.45
N ASP A 210 7.48 13.82 17.89
CA ASP A 210 8.40 14.94 18.07
C ASP A 210 9.89 14.57 17.79
N GLY A 211 10.12 13.70 16.80
CA GLY A 211 11.45 13.20 16.44
C GLY A 211 12.04 12.18 17.42
N LYS A 212 11.22 11.56 18.28
CA LYS A 212 11.66 10.52 19.24
C LYS A 212 10.83 9.27 19.09
N MET A 213 11.49 8.10 19.13
CA MET A 213 10.81 6.81 19.20
C MET A 213 10.19 6.64 20.59
N ILE A 214 8.87 6.52 20.65
CA ILE A 214 8.11 6.32 21.89
C ILE A 214 7.73 4.86 22.13
N LYS A 215 7.57 4.08 21.05
CA LYS A 215 7.33 2.63 21.13
C LYS A 215 8.13 1.89 20.06
N ASN A 216 8.56 0.68 20.41
CA ASN A 216 9.11 -0.32 19.51
C ASN A 216 8.55 -1.66 19.96
N ILE A 217 7.51 -2.10 19.27
CA ILE A 217 6.68 -3.25 19.66
C ILE A 217 6.53 -4.20 18.49
N SER A 218 6.16 -5.45 18.78
CA SER A 218 5.89 -6.40 17.70
C SER A 218 4.61 -6.04 16.96
N LEU A 219 4.51 -6.44 15.69
CA LEU A 219 3.29 -6.26 14.88
C LEU A 219 2.08 -6.99 15.50
N LYS A 220 2.33 -8.14 16.15
CA LYS A 220 1.30 -8.85 16.91
C LYS A 220 0.79 -8.02 18.08
N GLU A 221 1.69 -7.46 18.88
CA GLU A 221 1.34 -6.59 20.00
C GLU A 221 0.63 -5.32 19.53
N TRP A 222 1.05 -4.73 18.41
CA TRP A 222 0.35 -3.63 17.76
C TRP A 222 -1.10 -4.03 17.43
N ALA A 223 -1.31 -5.15 16.73
CA ALA A 223 -2.63 -5.62 16.35
C ALA A 223 -3.54 -5.94 17.55
N GLU A 224 -2.98 -6.45 18.64
CA GLU A 224 -3.73 -6.76 19.86
C GLU A 224 -4.09 -5.51 20.67
N ASN A 225 -3.29 -4.43 20.59
CA ASN A 225 -3.41 -3.26 21.45
C ASN A 225 -3.57 -1.93 20.69
N GLU A 226 -3.91 -1.97 19.39
CA GLU A 226 -3.94 -0.80 18.51
C GLU A 226 -4.76 0.36 19.08
N ALA A 227 -5.94 0.06 19.64
CA ALA A 227 -6.82 1.07 20.23
C ALA A 227 -6.20 1.76 21.46
N GLU A 228 -5.50 1.01 22.31
CA GLU A 228 -4.83 1.55 23.50
C GLU A 228 -3.62 2.40 23.09
N ILE A 229 -2.83 1.91 22.13
CA ILE A 229 -1.67 2.65 21.59
C ILE A 229 -2.14 3.95 20.93
N ASN A 230 -3.23 3.91 20.16
CA ASN A 230 -3.83 5.11 19.57
C ASN A 230 -4.29 6.12 20.63
N ALA A 231 -4.89 5.65 21.72
CA ALA A 231 -5.28 6.52 22.84
C ALA A 231 -4.05 7.16 23.51
N GLU A 232 -2.98 6.39 23.73
CA GLU A 232 -1.71 6.91 24.27
C GLU A 232 -1.09 7.97 23.35
N MET A 233 -1.09 7.73 22.03
CA MET A 233 -0.60 8.69 21.05
C MET A 233 -1.40 10.01 21.07
N ILE A 234 -2.73 9.93 21.20
CA ILE A 234 -3.59 11.13 21.34
C ILE A 234 -3.24 11.88 22.63
N GLN A 235 -3.05 11.17 23.73
CA GLN A 235 -2.67 11.77 25.01
C GLN A 235 -1.31 12.47 24.91
N LYS A 236 -0.31 11.83 24.28
CA LYS A 236 1.02 12.43 24.03
C LYS A 236 0.94 13.68 23.16
N ARG A 237 0.06 13.68 22.16
CA ARG A 237 -0.19 14.86 21.32
C ARG A 237 -0.76 16.03 22.12
N ILE A 238 -1.66 15.76 23.07
CA ILE A 238 -2.22 16.78 23.97
C ILE A 238 -1.14 17.34 24.90
N GLU A 239 -0.29 16.48 25.47
CA GLU A 239 0.78 16.86 26.40
C GLU A 239 1.86 17.73 25.76
N ASN A 240 2.25 17.42 24.52
CA ASN A 240 3.44 17.98 23.90
C ASN A 240 3.19 19.13 22.90
N GLY A 241 1.92 19.54 22.70
CA GLY A 241 1.62 20.80 21.99
C GLY A 241 1.39 20.69 20.49
N GLY A 242 0.87 19.56 19.99
CA GLY A 242 0.56 19.36 18.57
C GLY A 242 1.57 18.44 17.87
N GLY A 243 1.31 18.13 16.59
CA GLY A 243 2.04 17.11 15.83
C GLY A 243 1.30 15.78 15.71
N LEU A 244 1.43 15.13 14.56
CA LEU A 244 0.89 13.79 14.35
C LEU A 244 1.98 12.75 14.63
N PRO A 245 1.66 11.65 15.34
CA PRO A 245 2.60 10.54 15.47
C PRO A 245 2.88 9.96 14.09
N TRP A 246 4.12 9.52 13.87
CA TRP A 246 4.49 8.69 12.72
C TRP A 246 4.56 7.25 13.17
N VAL A 247 3.83 6.38 12.47
CA VAL A 247 3.91 4.93 12.66
C VAL A 247 4.78 4.40 11.53
N GLU A 248 5.87 3.74 11.88
CA GLU A 248 6.78 3.12 10.95
C GLU A 248 6.53 1.60 11.01
N ASN A 249 5.91 1.07 9.95
CA ASN A 249 5.61 -0.35 9.78
C ASN A 249 5.84 -0.79 8.32
N ILE A 250 5.66 -2.09 8.05
CA ILE A 250 5.74 -2.65 6.68
C ILE A 250 4.46 -2.42 5.87
N ASP A 251 3.31 -2.32 6.53
CA ASP A 251 1.99 -2.28 5.88
C ASP A 251 1.82 -1.00 5.07
N ASP A 252 2.39 0.13 5.51
CA ASP A 252 2.36 1.42 4.80
C ASP A 252 2.96 1.33 3.38
N VAL A 253 3.84 0.34 3.15
CA VAL A 253 4.45 0.08 1.83
C VAL A 253 3.57 -0.83 0.95
N LEU A 254 2.78 -1.71 1.56
CA LEU A 254 2.09 -2.80 0.85
C LEU A 254 0.74 -2.40 0.26
N TRP A 255 0.08 -1.34 0.76
CA TRP A 255 -1.25 -0.94 0.29
C TRP A 255 -1.26 -0.36 -1.13
N ASP A 256 -0.14 0.16 -1.63
CA ASP A 256 -0.06 0.87 -2.92
C ASP A 256 0.62 0.07 -4.04
N THR A 257 1.06 -1.16 -3.75
CA THR A 257 1.53 -2.10 -4.80
C THR A 257 0.39 -2.83 -5.49
N GLY A 258 -0.87 -2.52 -5.16
CA GLY A 258 -2.08 -2.90 -5.89
C GLY A 258 -1.93 -4.21 -6.65
N SER A 259 -1.90 -5.33 -5.92
CA SER A 259 -1.55 -6.66 -6.43
C SER A 259 -2.59 -7.24 -7.40
N ASP A 260 -2.97 -6.48 -8.42
CA ASP A 260 -3.46 -6.96 -9.70
C ASP A 260 -2.27 -7.27 -10.64
N GLU A 261 -1.15 -7.77 -10.10
CA GLU A 261 -0.13 -8.45 -10.91
C GLU A 261 -0.72 -9.68 -11.64
N THR A 262 -1.90 -10.16 -11.22
CA THR A 262 -2.64 -11.15 -12.01
C THR A 262 -3.37 -10.56 -13.23
N GLU A 263 -3.62 -9.25 -13.31
CA GLU A 263 -4.28 -8.65 -14.47
C GLU A 263 -3.34 -8.43 -15.65
N LEU A 264 -2.07 -8.06 -15.42
CA LEU A 264 -1.13 -7.78 -16.51
C LEU A 264 -0.87 -8.98 -17.46
N PHE A 265 -1.22 -10.20 -17.03
CA PHE A 265 -1.08 -11.44 -17.81
C PHE A 265 -2.37 -12.25 -17.92
N ARG A 266 -3.51 -11.75 -17.43
CA ARG A 266 -4.81 -12.44 -17.60
C ARG A 266 -5.31 -12.36 -19.05
N ASP A 267 -4.96 -11.31 -19.77
CA ASP A 267 -5.42 -11.10 -21.15
C ASP A 267 -4.75 -12.06 -22.16
N ASP A 268 -3.56 -12.59 -21.86
CA ASP A 268 -2.91 -13.59 -22.71
C ASP A 268 -3.65 -14.95 -22.69
N LYS A 269 -4.38 -15.26 -21.61
CA LYS A 269 -5.24 -16.46 -21.58
C LYS A 269 -6.47 -16.33 -22.47
N LEU A 270 -6.94 -15.11 -22.76
CA LEU A 270 -8.07 -14.87 -23.65
C LEU A 270 -7.67 -14.93 -25.14
N ALA A 271 -6.42 -14.62 -25.48
CA ALA A 271 -5.92 -14.68 -26.86
C ALA A 271 -5.58 -16.11 -27.35
N LEU A 272 -5.34 -17.06 -26.44
CA LEU A 272 -4.88 -18.43 -26.76
C LEU A 272 -6.01 -19.47 -26.92
N GLY A 273 -7.28 -19.06 -26.77
CA GLY A 273 -8.43 -19.97 -26.72
C GLY A 273 -9.04 -20.43 -28.06
N ASN A 274 -8.53 -20.06 -29.24
CA ASN A 274 -9.29 -20.25 -30.50
C ASN A 274 -8.50 -20.75 -31.73
N LYS A 275 -7.53 -21.67 -31.56
CA LYS A 275 -6.90 -22.38 -32.70
C LYS A 275 -6.75 -23.89 -32.50
N LYS A 276 -7.73 -24.55 -31.90
CA LYS A 276 -7.90 -26.02 -32.04
C LYS A 276 -9.14 -26.30 -32.88
N GLY A 277 -8.95 -26.43 -34.18
CA GLY A 277 -10.01 -26.83 -35.11
C GLY A 277 -9.69 -26.50 -36.56
N ALA A 278 -8.71 -27.21 -37.15
CA ALA A 278 -8.60 -27.42 -38.60
C ALA A 278 -7.42 -28.39 -38.89
N ILE A 279 -7.63 -29.69 -38.68
CA ILE A 279 -7.08 -30.77 -39.50
C ILE A 279 -8.20 -31.81 -39.64
#